data_AF-A0AB38D196-F1
#
_entry.id   AF-A0AB38D196-F1
#
_cell.length_a   1.000
_cell.length_b   1.000
_cell.length_c   1.000
_cell.angle_alpha   90.00
_cell.angle_beta   90.00
_cell.angle_gamma   90.00
#
_symmetry.space_group_name_H-M   'P 1'
#
loop_
_entity.id
_entity.type
_entity.pdbx_description
1 polymer ?
#
loop_
_entity_poly.entity_id
_entity_poly.type
_entity_poly.pdbx_seq_one_letter_code
_entity_poly.pdbx_strand_id
1 'polypeptide(L)'
;MSEKLTPGEARKKHARSFRQFWDAYPKHIAISEAERVFADLVENKGQDPAKLITSAQNFAMTCDPNDLTYVPSAHSWLKQGRYDDVDLFADERAAQRNWLKQQWKSANVKAVEDRFGIKMPKLYPPDEMTNPEAIRFWHREESRAWITKVYREKVECQETESQPTTSEPSKA
;
A
#
# COMPACT_ATOMS: atom_id res chain seq x y z
N MET A 1 -27.71 29.40 6.97
CA MET A 1 -27.75 28.81 5.62
C MET A 1 -26.32 28.86 5.11
N SER A 2 -25.66 27.74 4.88
CA SER A 2 -24.31 27.77 4.27
C SER A 2 -24.49 28.10 2.79
N GLU A 3 -23.99 29.26 2.37
CA GLU A 3 -23.90 29.62 0.95
C GLU A 3 -23.10 28.54 0.22
N LYS A 4 -23.74 27.87 -0.75
CA LYS A 4 -23.03 26.92 -1.62
C LYS A 4 -22.09 27.74 -2.50
N LEU A 5 -20.79 27.48 -2.40
CA LEU A 5 -19.79 28.10 -3.28
C LEU A 5 -20.12 27.81 -4.75
N THR A 6 -19.86 28.78 -5.62
CA THR A 6 -19.98 28.55 -7.06
C THR A 6 -18.92 27.55 -7.53
N PRO A 7 -19.13 26.87 -8.68
CA PRO A 7 -18.15 25.90 -9.19
C PRO A 7 -16.74 26.47 -9.40
N GLY A 8 -16.63 27.76 -9.74
CA GLY A 8 -15.33 28.42 -9.91
C GLY A 8 -14.63 28.69 -8.58
N GLU A 9 -15.36 29.07 -7.55
CA GLU A 9 -14.80 29.33 -6.21
C GLU A 9 -14.42 28.03 -5.50
N ALA A 10 -15.22 26.98 -5.65
CA ALA A 10 -14.90 25.66 -5.11
C ALA A 10 -13.58 25.12 -5.69
N ARG A 11 -13.35 25.30 -7.01
CA ARG A 11 -12.07 24.93 -7.63
C ARG A 11 -10.90 25.73 -7.05
N LYS A 12 -11.03 27.05 -6.92
CA LYS A 12 -9.98 27.90 -6.33
C LYS A 12 -9.67 27.50 -4.88
N LYS A 13 -10.69 27.24 -4.07
CA LYS A 13 -10.57 26.82 -2.67
C LYS A 13 -9.80 25.50 -2.54
N HIS A 14 -10.07 24.54 -3.42
CA HIS A 14 -9.52 23.18 -3.36
C HIS A 14 -8.33 22.94 -4.30
N ALA A 15 -7.81 23.97 -4.98
CA ALA A 15 -6.77 23.85 -6.00
C ALA A 15 -5.49 23.15 -5.50
N ARG A 16 -5.07 23.43 -4.26
CA ARG A 16 -3.88 22.80 -3.66
C ARG A 16 -4.08 21.30 -3.45
N SER A 17 -5.22 20.91 -2.87
CA SER A 17 -5.55 19.51 -2.62
C SER A 17 -5.78 18.76 -3.94
N PHE A 18 -6.42 19.41 -4.92
CA PHE A 18 -6.57 18.85 -6.26
C PHE A 18 -5.22 18.59 -6.92
N ARG A 19 -4.25 19.50 -6.80
CA ARG A 19 -2.90 19.29 -7.34
C ARG A 19 -2.21 18.07 -6.72
N GLN A 20 -2.33 17.90 -5.40
CA GLN A 20 -1.80 16.70 -4.71
C GLN A 20 -2.47 15.41 -5.20
N PHE A 21 -3.80 15.46 -5.40
CA PHE A 21 -4.53 14.34 -5.98
C PHE A 21 -4.09 14.05 -7.42
N TRP A 22 -3.91 15.10 -8.22
CA TRP A 22 -3.49 15.00 -9.62
C TRP A 22 -2.10 14.40 -9.74
N ASP A 23 -1.14 14.90 -8.97
CA ASP A 23 0.24 14.41 -8.95
C ASP A 23 0.30 12.94 -8.48
N ALA A 24 -0.62 12.51 -7.61
CA ALA A 24 -0.72 11.13 -7.16
C ALA A 24 -1.39 10.18 -8.18
N TYR A 25 -2.24 10.68 -9.06
CA TYR A 25 -3.01 9.83 -9.97
C TYR A 25 -2.16 9.38 -11.17
N PRO A 26 -2.20 8.10 -11.58
CA PRO A 26 -1.28 7.55 -12.59
C PRO A 26 -1.53 8.11 -14.00
N LYS A 27 -2.76 8.53 -14.33
CA LYS A 27 -3.16 8.94 -15.69
C LYS A 27 -3.65 10.39 -15.74
N HIS A 28 -2.84 11.26 -16.35
CA HIS A 28 -3.09 12.71 -16.41
C HIS A 28 -3.87 13.15 -17.66
N ILE A 29 -5.15 12.74 -17.77
CA ILE A 29 -6.03 13.17 -18.87
C ILE A 29 -7.26 13.95 -18.39
N ALA A 30 -7.67 14.95 -19.18
CA ALA A 30 -8.85 15.79 -18.91
C ALA A 30 -8.83 16.49 -17.52
N ILE A 31 -7.74 17.22 -17.24
CA ILE A 31 -7.51 17.88 -15.94
C ILE A 31 -8.67 18.78 -15.48
N SER A 32 -9.27 19.55 -16.40
CA SER A 32 -10.38 20.47 -16.07
C SER A 32 -11.64 19.74 -15.62
N GLU A 33 -11.92 18.57 -16.19
CA GLU A 33 -13.05 17.74 -15.76
C GLU A 33 -12.77 17.05 -14.43
N ALA A 34 -11.53 16.59 -14.21
CA ALA A 34 -11.12 16.01 -12.94
C ALA A 34 -11.20 17.04 -11.81
N GLU A 35 -10.70 18.26 -12.03
CA GLU A 35 -10.74 19.37 -11.07
C GLU A 35 -12.19 19.73 -10.70
N ARG A 36 -13.06 19.81 -11.71
CA ARG A 36 -14.49 20.09 -11.50
C ARG A 36 -15.16 19.04 -10.63
N VAL A 37 -14.93 17.76 -10.91
CA VAL A 37 -15.52 16.66 -10.14
C VAL A 37 -14.93 16.60 -8.72
N PHE A 38 -13.62 16.80 -8.57
CA PHE A 38 -12.96 16.84 -7.27
C PHE A 38 -13.53 17.94 -6.37
N ALA A 39 -13.64 19.17 -6.89
CA ALA A 39 -14.19 20.29 -6.15
C ALA A 39 -15.66 20.06 -5.76
N ASP A 40 -16.47 19.46 -6.64
CA ASP A 40 -17.85 19.09 -6.34
C ASP A 40 -17.96 18.04 -5.23
N LEU A 41 -17.10 17.00 -5.26
CA LEU A 41 -17.08 15.97 -4.22
C LEU A 41 -16.74 16.54 -2.84
N VAL A 42 -15.74 17.42 -2.77
CA VAL A 42 -15.31 18.00 -1.49
C VAL A 42 -16.33 19.00 -0.98
N GLU A 43 -16.81 19.91 -1.83
CA GLU A 43 -17.67 21.01 -1.40
C GLU A 43 -19.14 20.59 -1.22
N ASN A 44 -19.70 19.85 -2.18
CA ASN A 44 -21.12 19.53 -2.20
C ASN A 44 -21.44 18.15 -1.62
N LYS A 45 -20.51 17.20 -1.72
CA LYS A 45 -20.72 15.84 -1.20
C LYS A 45 -19.98 15.56 0.11
N GLY A 46 -19.23 16.54 0.64
CA GLY A 46 -18.55 16.45 1.92
C GLY A 46 -17.44 15.39 1.97
N GLN A 47 -16.86 15.02 0.81
CA GLN A 47 -15.75 14.08 0.78
C GLN A 47 -14.48 14.73 1.34
N ASP A 48 -13.74 13.98 2.14
CA ASP A 48 -12.46 14.43 2.67
C ASP A 48 -11.39 14.43 1.55
N PRO A 49 -10.79 15.59 1.21
CA PRO A 49 -9.73 15.65 0.21
C PRO A 49 -8.53 14.77 0.56
N ALA A 50 -8.18 14.60 1.84
CA ALA A 50 -7.05 13.76 2.24
C ALA A 50 -7.32 12.27 1.95
N LYS A 51 -8.56 11.82 2.15
CA LYS A 51 -9.00 10.46 1.77
C LYS A 51 -8.90 10.25 0.26
N LEU A 52 -9.36 11.21 -0.55
CA LEU A 52 -9.28 11.11 -2.01
C LEU A 52 -7.83 11.00 -2.51
N ILE A 53 -6.91 11.78 -1.91
CA ILE A 53 -5.47 11.74 -2.24
C ILE A 53 -4.87 10.38 -1.87
N THR A 54 -5.12 9.90 -0.65
CA THR A 54 -4.61 8.59 -0.17
C THR A 54 -5.11 7.45 -1.06
N SER A 55 -6.39 7.50 -1.43
CA SER A 55 -7.01 6.48 -2.28
C SER A 55 -6.42 6.50 -3.71
N ALA A 56 -6.13 7.69 -4.24
CA ALA A 56 -5.45 7.82 -5.53
C ALA A 56 -4.02 7.27 -5.50
N GLN A 57 -3.27 7.49 -4.41
CA GLN A 57 -1.93 6.94 -4.23
C GLN A 57 -1.95 5.41 -4.19
N ASN A 58 -2.86 4.82 -3.42
CA ASN A 58 -3.01 3.36 -3.36
C ASN A 58 -3.39 2.79 -4.73
N PHE A 59 -4.31 3.45 -5.44
CA PHE A 59 -4.69 3.04 -6.79
C PHE A 59 -3.52 3.16 -7.79
N ALA A 60 -2.66 4.17 -7.66
CA ALA A 60 -1.47 4.29 -8.49
C ALA A 60 -0.50 3.12 -8.30
N MET A 61 -0.34 2.63 -7.06
CA MET A 61 0.53 1.49 -6.74
C MET A 61 0.04 0.16 -7.35
N THR A 62 -1.24 0.06 -7.72
CA THR A 62 -1.78 -1.15 -8.37
C THR A 62 -1.76 -1.07 -9.89
N CYS A 63 -1.40 0.09 -10.46
CA CYS A 63 -1.30 0.27 -11.91
C CYS A 63 0.11 -0.05 -12.40
N ASP A 64 0.23 -0.66 -13.58
CA ASP A 64 1.50 -0.78 -14.27
C ASP A 64 1.91 0.60 -14.82
N PRO A 65 3.06 1.17 -14.42
CA PRO A 65 3.51 2.45 -14.94
C PRO A 65 3.78 2.43 -16.46
N ASN A 66 3.99 1.26 -17.06
CA ASN A 66 4.28 1.09 -18.49
C ASN A 66 3.01 0.87 -19.34
N ASP A 67 1.87 0.52 -18.73
CA ASP A 67 0.60 0.33 -19.44
C ASP A 67 -0.59 0.98 -18.68
N LEU A 68 -0.96 2.18 -19.15
CA LEU A 68 -2.10 2.94 -18.64
C LEU A 68 -3.35 2.84 -19.52
N THR A 69 -3.41 1.87 -20.44
CA THR A 69 -4.49 1.73 -21.42
C THR A 69 -5.84 1.54 -20.74
N TYR A 70 -5.90 0.62 -19.77
CA TYR A 70 -7.10 0.26 -19.03
C TYR A 70 -7.32 1.10 -17.75
N VAL A 71 -6.37 1.97 -17.42
CA VAL A 71 -6.50 2.87 -16.28
C VAL A 71 -7.58 3.93 -16.61
N PRO A 72 -8.63 4.06 -15.79
CA PRO A 72 -9.68 5.05 -16.01
C PRO A 72 -9.11 6.47 -15.92
N SER A 73 -9.80 7.44 -16.52
CA SER A 73 -9.51 8.84 -16.28
C SER A 73 -9.83 9.21 -14.83
N ALA A 74 -9.07 10.15 -14.25
CA ALA A 74 -9.31 10.62 -12.88
C ALA A 74 -10.76 11.07 -12.65
N HIS A 75 -11.36 11.79 -13.61
CA HIS A 75 -12.76 12.22 -13.50
C HIS A 75 -13.75 11.03 -13.47
N SER A 76 -13.48 9.96 -14.22
CA SER A 76 -14.34 8.78 -14.29
C SER A 76 -14.22 7.97 -13.00
N TRP A 77 -12.99 7.81 -12.51
CA TRP A 77 -12.68 7.16 -11.24
C TRP A 77 -13.36 7.87 -10.06
N LEU A 78 -13.29 9.21 -10.01
CA LEU A 78 -13.99 10.01 -9.00
C LEU A 78 -15.52 9.90 -9.12
N LYS A 79 -16.09 9.94 -10.32
CA LYS A 79 -17.56 9.82 -10.51
C LYS A 79 -18.09 8.45 -10.09
N GLN A 80 -17.31 7.40 -10.30
CA GLN A 80 -17.67 6.03 -9.98
C GLN A 80 -17.54 5.71 -8.48
N GLY A 81 -17.02 6.63 -7.66
CA GLY A 81 -16.87 6.39 -6.23
C GLY A 81 -15.78 5.38 -5.89
N ARG A 82 -14.84 5.10 -6.81
CA ARG A 82 -13.77 4.10 -6.60
C ARG A 82 -12.77 4.46 -5.50
N TYR A 83 -12.84 5.67 -4.96
CA TYR A 83 -12.14 6.06 -3.73
C TYR A 83 -12.76 5.45 -2.46
N ASP A 84 -13.97 4.89 -2.56
CA ASP A 84 -14.62 4.12 -1.50
C ASP A 84 -14.46 2.61 -1.69
N ASP A 85 -13.87 2.16 -2.81
CA ASP A 85 -13.55 0.75 -3.00
C ASP A 85 -12.59 0.34 -1.88
N VAL A 86 -13.06 -0.55 -1.00
CA VAL A 86 -12.22 -1.13 0.04
C VAL A 86 -11.16 -1.93 -0.68
N ASP A 87 -9.91 -1.46 -0.62
CA ASP A 87 -8.77 -2.26 -1.02
C ASP A 87 -8.64 -3.42 -0.02
N LEU A 88 -9.34 -4.51 -0.32
CA LEU A 88 -9.36 -5.75 0.46
C LEU A 88 -7.93 -6.27 0.70
N PHE A 89 -6.99 -5.93 -0.17
CA PHE A 89 -5.59 -6.35 -0.08
C PHE A 89 -4.70 -5.34 0.64
N ALA A 90 -5.05 -4.05 0.68
CA ALA A 90 -4.35 -3.07 1.52
C ALA A 90 -4.51 -3.37 3.00
N ASP A 91 -5.72 -3.74 3.44
CA ASP A 91 -5.95 -4.12 4.84
C ASP A 91 -5.20 -5.41 5.19
N GLU A 92 -5.20 -6.41 4.29
CA GLU A 92 -4.48 -7.66 4.50
C GLU A 92 -2.95 -7.46 4.57
N ARG A 93 -2.36 -6.69 3.65
CA ARG A 93 -0.93 -6.35 3.67
C ARG A 93 -0.56 -5.54 4.92
N ALA A 94 -1.39 -4.57 5.30
CA ALA A 94 -1.19 -3.78 6.51
C ALA A 94 -1.28 -4.65 7.77
N ALA A 95 -2.26 -5.57 7.83
CA ALA A 95 -2.42 -6.53 8.91
C ALA A 95 -1.23 -7.49 9.00
N GLN A 96 -0.74 -8.01 7.86
CA GLN A 96 0.43 -8.88 7.80
C GLN A 96 1.70 -8.16 8.27
N ARG A 97 1.92 -6.92 7.82
CA ARG A 97 3.04 -6.09 8.28
C ARG A 97 2.96 -5.80 9.77
N ASN A 98 1.78 -5.43 10.28
CA ASN A 98 1.58 -5.14 11.69
C ASN A 98 1.79 -6.37 12.56
N TRP A 99 1.33 -7.53 12.10
CA TRP A 99 1.55 -8.80 12.79
C TRP A 99 3.04 -9.18 12.84
N LEU A 100 3.78 -9.06 11.73
CA LEU A 100 5.23 -9.33 11.71
C LEU A 100 6.00 -8.35 12.60
N LYS A 101 5.61 -7.07 12.60
CA LYS A 101 6.17 -6.06 13.51
C LYS A 101 5.95 -6.43 14.98
N GLN A 102 4.79 -7.00 15.32
CA GLN A 102 4.52 -7.50 16.66
C GLN A 102 5.41 -8.70 17.00
N GLN A 103 5.59 -9.66 16.08
CA GLN A 103 6.46 -10.82 16.31
C GLN A 103 7.92 -10.41 16.45
N TRP A 104 8.37 -9.39 15.70
CA TRP A 104 9.71 -8.81 15.84
C TRP A 104 9.90 -8.17 17.23
N LYS A 105 8.91 -7.42 17.74
CA LYS A 105 8.99 -6.80 19.07
C LYS A 105 9.20 -7.83 20.18
N SER A 106 8.46 -8.94 20.11
CA SER A 106 8.52 -10.05 21.07
C SER A 106 9.60 -11.09 20.76
N ALA A 107 10.28 -10.99 19.62
CA ALA A 107 11.20 -12.01 19.10
C ALA A 107 10.58 -13.41 19.00
N ASN A 108 9.29 -13.49 18.63
CA ASN A 108 8.53 -14.74 18.56
C ASN A 108 8.77 -15.46 17.22
N VAL A 109 9.85 -16.24 17.16
CA VAL A 109 10.24 -17.03 16.00
C VAL A 109 9.20 -18.10 15.68
N LYS A 110 8.68 -18.81 16.68
CA LYS A 110 7.76 -19.95 16.49
C LYS A 110 6.50 -19.54 15.73
N ALA A 111 5.92 -18.39 16.07
CA ALA A 111 4.74 -17.87 15.38
C ALA A 111 5.01 -17.57 13.90
N VAL A 112 6.22 -17.11 13.56
CA VAL A 112 6.64 -16.85 12.17
C VAL A 112 6.90 -18.16 11.43
N GLU A 113 7.52 -19.15 12.09
CA GLU A 113 7.69 -20.49 11.51
C GLU A 113 6.37 -21.16 11.16
N ASP A 114 5.42 -21.16 12.10
CA ASP A 114 4.12 -21.81 11.93
C ASP A 114 3.29 -21.14 10.82
N ARG A 115 3.38 -19.81 10.71
CA ARG A 115 2.62 -19.05 9.71
C ARG A 115 3.17 -19.21 8.28
N PHE A 116 4.48 -19.28 8.11
CA PHE A 116 5.12 -19.32 6.78
C PHE A 116 5.70 -20.69 6.41
N GLY A 117 5.66 -21.68 7.30
CA GLY A 117 6.24 -23.01 7.08
C GLY A 117 7.77 -23.01 6.97
N ILE A 118 8.43 -21.92 7.39
CA ILE A 118 9.89 -21.76 7.35
C ILE A 118 10.49 -22.05 8.72
N LYS A 119 11.79 -22.35 8.79
CA LYS A 119 12.49 -22.55 10.06
C LYS A 119 13.65 -21.61 10.22
N MET A 120 13.81 -21.07 11.43
CA MET A 120 15.00 -20.31 11.76
C MET A 120 16.20 -21.28 11.88
N PRO A 121 17.34 -20.97 11.24
CA PRO A 121 18.55 -21.76 11.44
C PRO A 121 18.94 -21.82 12.92
N LYS A 122 19.45 -22.98 13.36
CA LYS A 122 20.00 -23.10 14.72
C LYS A 122 21.29 -22.28 14.79
N LEU A 123 21.29 -21.25 15.64
CA LEU A 123 22.45 -20.39 15.88
C LEU A 123 22.98 -20.65 17.29
N TYR A 124 24.31 -20.59 17.43
CA TYR A 124 25.00 -20.76 18.70
C TYR A 124 25.66 -19.44 19.09
N PRO A 125 25.57 -19.03 20.37
CA PRO A 125 26.24 -17.82 20.84
C PRO A 125 27.76 -17.98 20.72
N PRO A 126 28.51 -16.88 20.57
CA PRO A 126 29.97 -16.91 20.58
C PRO A 126 30.53 -17.56 21.85
N ASP A 127 31.60 -18.36 21.73
CA ASP A 127 32.17 -19.16 22.83
C ASP A 127 32.66 -18.30 24.02
N GLU A 128 33.00 -17.03 23.76
CA GLU A 128 33.43 -16.07 24.78
C GLU A 128 32.25 -15.50 25.60
N MET A 129 31.02 -15.64 25.09
CA MET A 129 29.80 -15.13 25.72
C MET A 129 29.27 -16.12 26.76
N THR A 130 29.74 -15.96 28.00
CA THR A 130 29.38 -16.85 29.12
C THR A 130 28.25 -16.30 30.01
N ASN A 131 27.95 -15.00 29.93
CA ASN A 131 26.89 -14.38 30.73
C ASN A 131 25.50 -14.79 30.20
N PRO A 132 24.65 -15.44 31.02
CA PRO A 132 23.31 -15.88 30.63
C PRO A 132 22.39 -14.75 30.12
N GLU A 133 22.52 -13.53 30.63
CA GLU A 133 21.73 -12.38 30.15
C GLU A 133 22.21 -11.87 28.79
N ALA A 134 23.53 -11.86 28.57
CA ALA A 134 24.11 -11.53 27.27
C ALA A 134 23.70 -12.56 26.21
N ILE A 135 23.70 -13.85 26.55
CA ILE A 135 23.24 -14.93 25.65
C ILE A 135 21.76 -14.75 25.30
N ARG A 136 20.90 -14.45 26.29
CA ARG A 136 19.46 -14.18 26.06
C ARG A 136 19.24 -12.96 25.17
N PHE A 137 19.99 -11.89 25.40
CA PHE A 137 19.94 -10.68 24.58
C PHE A 137 20.39 -10.97 23.14
N TRP A 138 21.51 -11.66 22.97
CA TRP A 138 22.03 -12.06 21.67
C TRP A 138 21.01 -12.90 20.90
N HIS A 139 20.44 -13.94 21.51
CA HIS A 139 19.44 -14.77 20.86
C HIS A 139 18.19 -13.97 20.46
N ARG A 140 17.79 -12.98 21.25
CA ARG A 140 16.67 -12.09 20.92
C ARG A 140 16.96 -11.23 19.70
N GLU A 141 18.17 -10.70 19.58
CA GLU A 141 18.57 -9.86 18.44
C GLU A 141 18.75 -10.70 17.16
N GLU A 142 19.29 -11.92 17.26
CA GLU A 142 19.35 -12.86 16.12
C GLU A 142 17.94 -13.25 15.63
N SER A 143 17.02 -13.54 16.56
CA SER A 143 15.61 -13.79 16.24
C SER A 143 14.98 -12.61 15.51
N ARG A 144 15.26 -11.38 15.94
CA ARG A 144 14.77 -10.15 15.31
C ARG A 144 15.36 -9.92 13.92
N ALA A 145 16.66 -10.14 13.77
CA ALA A 145 17.35 -10.05 12.49
C ALA A 145 16.74 -11.04 11.49
N TRP A 146 16.50 -12.28 11.94
CA TRP A 146 15.86 -13.30 11.11
C TRP A 146 14.41 -12.92 10.72
N ILE A 147 13.57 -12.49 11.66
CA ILE A 147 12.19 -12.03 11.36
C ILE A 147 12.21 -10.86 10.36
N THR A 148 13.20 -9.96 10.45
CA THR A 148 13.37 -8.85 9.50
C THR A 148 13.69 -9.36 8.10
N LYS A 149 14.56 -10.38 7.99
CA LYS A 149 14.85 -11.03 6.70
C LYS A 149 13.59 -11.67 6.10
N VAL A 150 12.81 -12.38 6.91
CA VAL A 150 11.54 -12.98 6.47
C VAL A 150 10.57 -11.93 5.97
N TYR A 151 10.46 -10.78 6.66
CA TYR A 151 9.64 -9.66 6.20
C TYR A 151 10.07 -9.17 4.81
N ARG A 152 11.38 -8.95 4.60
CA ARG A 152 11.91 -8.51 3.29
C ARG A 152 11.59 -9.52 2.19
N GLU A 153 11.83 -10.80 2.44
CA GLU A 153 11.65 -11.85 1.43
C GLU A 153 10.17 -12.17 1.14
N LYS A 154 9.29 -12.13 2.13
CA LYS A 154 7.90 -12.62 2.00
C LYS A 154 6.84 -11.54 1.91
N VAL A 155 7.16 -10.30 2.31
CA VAL A 155 6.20 -9.19 2.32
C VAL A 155 6.65 -8.06 1.41
N GLU A 156 7.95 -7.77 1.35
CA GLU A 156 8.50 -6.72 0.48
C GLU A 156 8.75 -7.26 -0.96
N CYS A 157 9.26 -8.49 -1.13
CA CYS A 157 9.55 -9.06 -2.45
C CYS A 157 8.36 -9.73 -3.18
N GLN A 158 7.11 -9.57 -2.72
CA GLN A 158 5.93 -10.00 -3.50
C GLN A 158 5.48 -8.97 -4.56
N GLU A 159 6.28 -7.92 -4.78
CA GLU A 159 6.19 -7.15 -6.02
C GLU A 159 6.62 -8.05 -7.20
N THR A 160 5.66 -8.43 -8.03
CA THR A 160 5.83 -9.04 -9.38
C THR A 160 6.12 -10.55 -9.48
N GLU A 161 5.28 -11.42 -8.90
CA GLU A 161 5.03 -12.70 -9.60
C GLU A 161 3.91 -12.51 -10.61
N SER A 162 4.25 -11.82 -11.71
CA SER A 162 3.50 -11.85 -12.96
C SER A 162 3.32 -13.31 -13.35
N GLN A 163 2.08 -13.81 -13.29
CA GLN A 163 1.76 -15.13 -13.79
C GLN A 163 2.25 -15.26 -15.24
N PRO A 164 3.02 -16.30 -15.60
CA PRO A 164 3.23 -16.60 -17.01
C PRO A 164 1.90 -17.12 -17.54
N THR A 165 1.18 -16.29 -18.31
CA THR A 165 0.09 -16.75 -19.15
C THR A 165 0.68 -17.67 -20.21
N THR A 166 0.57 -18.98 -19.95
CA THR A 166 0.75 -20.04 -20.94
C THR A 166 -0.13 -19.71 -22.15
N SER A 167 0.50 -19.12 -23.17
CA SER A 167 -0.11 -18.97 -24.48
C SER A 167 0.15 -20.26 -25.22
N GLU A 168 -0.87 -21.10 -25.35
CA GLU A 168 -0.84 -22.27 -26.24
C GLU A 168 -0.56 -21.81 -27.68
N PRO A 169 0.40 -22.42 -28.40
CA PRO A 169 0.53 -22.19 -29.83
C PRO A 169 -0.56 -22.98 -30.56
N SER A 170 -1.53 -22.26 -31.12
CA SER A 170 -2.47 -22.78 -32.10
C SER A 170 -1.70 -23.26 -33.34
N LYS A 171 -1.80 -24.56 -33.65
CA LYS A 171 -1.25 -25.14 -34.87
C LYS A 171 -2.14 -24.78 -36.07
N ALA A 172 -1.52 -24.21 -37.09
CA ALA A 172 -2.03 -24.22 -38.46
C ALA A 172 -1.63 -25.54 -39.15
#